data_AF-S4MIN9-F1
#
_entry.id   AF-S4MIN9-F1
#
_cell.length_a   1.000
_cell.length_b   1.000
_cell.length_c   1.000
_cell.angle_alpha   90.00
_cell.angle_beta   90.00
_cell.angle_gamma   90.00
#
_symmetry.space_group_name_H-M   'P 1'
#
loop_
_entity.id
_entity.type
_entity.pdbx_description
1 polymer ?
#
loop_
_entity_poly.entity_id
_entity_poly.type
_entity_poly.pdbx_seq_one_letter_code
_entity_poly.pdbx_strand_id
1 'polypeptide(L)'
;MLRFMPVGDSMTIGSSGEHTWRYRMWQHLCRSYGGPFTLVGPRETLHDKLADAPTSYAYAEPDFPRAHLAGWGEGWLHMAPLIGEAVRSCRADVLLVSLGLIDLGFYTNAEQTAENVRAFAAEARAANRRVRMVWLPVTPNVRAQSDPAFAAEVARFNELLAKTAADLDEPGSPVLLASSPPSYDIDADTYDGTHPNDSGEHKIAAAFAEAMYQAWDLGEPYEE
;
A
#
# COMPACT_ATOMS: atom_id res chain seq x y z
N MET A 1 12.77 8.88 15.41
CA MET A 1 11.75 9.29 14.42
C MET A 1 11.48 8.11 13.53
N LEU A 2 10.22 7.67 13.46
CA LEU A 2 9.79 6.53 12.67
C LEU A 2 9.51 6.94 11.22
N ARG A 3 9.95 6.15 10.25
CA ARG A 3 9.78 6.43 8.82
C ARG A 3 8.89 5.40 8.16
N PHE A 4 7.73 5.85 7.71
CA PHE A 4 6.77 5.03 6.96
C PHE A 4 7.00 5.24 5.47
N MET A 5 7.09 4.16 4.70
CA MET A 5 7.12 4.23 3.24
C MET A 5 5.83 3.62 2.70
N PRO A 6 4.90 4.45 2.19
CA PRO A 6 3.81 3.98 1.35
C PRO A 6 4.37 3.38 0.07
N VAL A 7 3.99 2.14 -0.24
CA VAL A 7 4.37 1.42 -1.45
C VAL A 7 3.11 0.98 -2.18
N GLY A 8 2.98 1.26 -3.46
CA GLY A 8 1.79 0.80 -4.18
C GLY A 8 1.67 1.20 -5.64
N ASP A 9 0.46 1.04 -6.15
CA ASP A 9 0.10 1.33 -7.54
C ASP A 9 -0.65 2.67 -7.68
N SER A 10 -1.59 2.77 -8.64
CA SER A 10 -2.43 3.94 -8.87
C SER A 10 -3.22 4.37 -7.62
N MET A 11 -3.70 3.41 -6.82
CA MET A 11 -4.45 3.69 -5.57
C MET A 11 -3.56 4.29 -4.48
N THR A 12 -2.23 4.14 -4.60
CA THR A 12 -1.28 4.74 -3.65
C THR A 12 -0.74 6.07 -4.12
N ILE A 13 -0.35 6.18 -5.40
CA ILE A 13 0.11 7.47 -5.94
C ILE A 13 -1.02 8.52 -5.91
N GLY A 14 -2.24 8.15 -6.31
CA GLY A 14 -3.35 9.09 -6.48
C GLY A 14 -3.10 10.15 -7.56
N SER A 15 -4.05 11.06 -7.70
CA SER A 15 -4.05 12.10 -8.72
C SER A 15 -4.09 13.50 -8.11
N SER A 16 -3.77 14.50 -8.95
CA SER A 16 -3.82 15.92 -8.58
C SER A 16 -5.12 16.30 -7.86
N GLY A 17 -5.00 16.92 -6.68
CA GLY A 17 -6.10 17.42 -5.87
C GLY A 17 -6.83 16.37 -5.01
N GLU A 18 -6.36 15.12 -4.97
CA GLU A 18 -6.99 14.05 -4.18
C GLU A 18 -6.42 13.95 -2.76
N HIS A 19 -7.28 13.59 -1.79
CA HIS A 19 -6.88 13.23 -0.42
C HIS A 19 -6.65 11.72 -0.31
N THR A 20 -5.47 11.28 -0.76
CA THR A 20 -5.09 9.85 -0.74
C THR A 20 -5.10 9.23 0.67
N TRP A 21 -5.20 7.92 0.78
CA TRP A 21 -5.08 7.18 2.04
C TRP A 21 -3.76 7.47 2.75
N ARG A 22 -2.70 7.86 2.03
CA ARG A 22 -1.42 8.31 2.62
C ARG A 22 -1.62 9.54 3.48
N TYR A 23 -2.42 10.50 3.00
CA TYR A 23 -2.79 11.69 3.76
C TYR A 23 -3.65 11.30 4.97
N ARG A 24 -4.66 10.45 4.78
CA ARG A 24 -5.53 9.97 5.88
C ARG A 24 -4.74 9.23 6.97
N MET A 25 -3.82 8.36 6.57
CA MET A 25 -2.90 7.65 7.46
C MET A 25 -1.97 8.62 8.20
N TRP A 26 -1.44 9.65 7.51
CA TRP A 26 -0.63 10.69 8.15
C TRP A 26 -1.42 11.47 9.20
N GLN A 27 -2.66 11.87 8.88
CA GLN A 27 -3.54 12.54 9.84
C GLN A 27 -3.80 11.66 11.07
N HIS A 28 -4.10 10.39 10.87
CA HIS A 28 -4.27 9.43 11.96
C HIS A 28 -3.02 9.36 12.85
N LEU A 29 -1.83 9.14 12.27
CA LEU A 29 -0.57 9.05 13.01
C LEU A 29 -0.22 10.35 13.76
N CYS A 30 -0.57 11.51 13.19
CA CYS A 30 -0.43 12.81 13.87
C CYS A 30 -1.23 12.86 15.18
N ARG A 31 -2.39 12.18 15.21
CA ARG A 31 -3.26 12.10 16.40
C ARG A 31 -2.84 10.98 17.35
N SER A 32 -2.34 9.85 16.83
CA SER A 32 -2.24 8.60 17.61
C SER A 32 -0.82 8.15 18.00
N TYR A 33 0.23 8.44 17.23
CA TYR A 33 1.54 7.78 17.44
C TYR A 33 2.36 8.35 18.61
N GLY A 34 2.05 9.55 19.11
CA GLY A 34 2.69 10.17 20.29
C GLY A 34 4.19 10.50 20.17
N GLY A 35 4.86 10.09 19.09
CA GLY A 35 6.29 10.32 18.84
C GLY A 35 6.57 10.91 17.45
N PRO A 36 7.84 11.29 17.15
CA PRO A 36 8.17 11.86 15.86
C PRO A 36 8.10 10.80 14.75
N PHE A 37 7.41 11.12 13.66
CA PHE A 37 7.35 10.28 12.46
C PHE A 37 7.32 11.12 11.18
N THR A 38 7.50 10.47 10.03
CA THR A 38 7.32 11.08 8.71
C THR A 38 7.04 10.02 7.64
N LEU A 39 6.55 10.43 6.47
CA LEU A 39 6.49 9.59 5.28
C LEU A 39 7.75 9.76 4.45
N VAL A 40 8.30 8.66 3.94
CA VAL A 40 9.52 8.63 3.14
C VAL A 40 9.31 7.81 1.87
N GLY A 41 10.13 8.09 0.86
CA GLY A 41 10.01 7.48 -0.45
C GLY A 41 10.90 8.19 -1.46
N PRO A 42 11.31 7.51 -2.54
CA PRO A 42 12.10 8.13 -3.59
C PRO A 42 11.27 9.01 -4.54
N ARG A 43 9.94 9.02 -4.43
CA ARG A 43 9.01 9.75 -5.31
C ARG A 43 8.13 10.70 -4.48
N GLU A 44 7.72 11.82 -5.08
CA GLU A 44 6.87 12.85 -4.45
C GLU A 44 5.75 13.35 -5.37
N THR A 45 5.60 12.81 -6.57
CA THR A 45 4.66 13.30 -7.58
C THR A 45 3.36 12.51 -7.56
N LEU A 46 2.26 13.20 -7.83
CA LEU A 46 0.96 12.62 -8.16
C LEU A 46 0.85 12.33 -9.65
N HIS A 47 -0.09 11.47 -10.02
CA HIS A 47 -0.47 11.30 -11.42
C HIS A 47 -1.20 12.54 -11.94
N ASP A 48 -0.73 13.05 -13.07
CA ASP A 48 -1.35 14.12 -13.83
C ASP A 48 -2.22 13.50 -14.94
N LYS A 49 -3.54 13.58 -14.77
CA LYS A 49 -4.52 13.02 -15.72
C LYS A 49 -4.46 13.69 -17.10
N LEU A 50 -3.95 14.91 -17.21
CA LEU A 50 -3.82 15.61 -18.51
C LEU A 50 -2.55 15.18 -19.25
N ALA A 51 -1.45 15.01 -18.52
CA ALA A 51 -0.17 14.58 -19.10
C ALA A 51 -0.04 13.05 -19.19
N ASP A 52 -0.94 12.31 -18.54
CA ASP A 52 -0.89 10.85 -18.37
C ASP A 52 0.46 10.37 -17.82
N ALA A 53 0.97 11.10 -16.82
CA ALA A 53 2.31 10.90 -16.27
C ALA A 53 2.40 11.32 -14.79
N PRO A 54 3.33 10.75 -14.00
CA PRO A 54 3.55 11.14 -12.61
C PRO A 54 4.37 12.44 -12.53
N THR A 55 3.78 13.57 -12.93
CA THR A 55 4.48 14.86 -13.02
C THR A 55 3.93 15.94 -12.10
N SER A 56 2.80 15.69 -11.43
CA SER A 56 2.10 16.72 -10.67
C SER A 56 2.58 16.82 -9.23
N TYR A 57 2.66 18.05 -8.72
CA TYR A 57 2.85 18.35 -7.30
C TYR A 57 1.61 19.03 -6.69
N ALA A 58 0.48 19.02 -7.40
CA ALA A 58 -0.76 19.65 -6.97
C ALA A 58 -1.51 18.78 -5.94
N TYR A 59 -0.93 18.61 -4.76
CA TYR A 59 -1.62 17.96 -3.63
C TYR A 59 -2.72 18.87 -3.09
N ALA A 60 -3.85 18.27 -2.68
CA ALA A 60 -4.91 19.00 -1.98
C ALA A 60 -4.37 19.67 -0.71
N GLU A 61 -3.48 18.97 -0.03
CA GLU A 61 -2.81 19.42 1.20
C GLU A 61 -1.30 19.45 0.91
N PRO A 62 -0.71 20.60 0.57
CA PRO A 62 0.67 20.67 0.12
C PRO A 62 1.71 20.44 1.23
N ASP A 63 1.32 20.59 2.49
CA ASP A 63 2.22 20.59 3.65
C ASP A 63 2.42 19.21 4.31
N PHE A 64 1.62 18.18 3.98
CA PHE A 64 1.85 16.84 4.53
C PHE A 64 3.08 16.19 3.87
N PRO A 65 3.79 15.26 4.55
CA PRO A 65 4.93 14.55 3.95
C PRO A 65 4.51 13.74 2.72
N ARG A 66 4.89 14.20 1.53
CA ARG A 66 4.37 13.65 0.25
C ARG A 66 5.04 12.36 -0.20
N ALA A 67 6.20 12.02 0.34
CA ALA A 67 7.08 10.99 -0.20
C ALA A 67 6.48 9.58 -0.16
N HIS A 68 6.71 8.80 -1.23
CA HIS A 68 6.22 7.43 -1.40
C HIS A 68 7.08 6.64 -2.41
N LEU A 69 6.82 5.33 -2.53
CA LEU A 69 7.28 4.47 -3.64
C LEU A 69 6.05 3.90 -4.35
N ALA A 70 5.41 4.69 -5.20
CA ALA A 70 4.25 4.23 -5.95
C ALA A 70 4.19 4.82 -7.35
N GLY A 71 3.50 4.13 -8.24
CA GLY A 71 3.29 4.59 -9.60
C GLY A 71 2.15 3.85 -10.30
N TRP A 72 1.56 4.54 -11.26
CA TRP A 72 0.42 4.05 -12.01
C TRP A 72 0.82 2.89 -12.91
N GLY A 73 0.06 1.80 -12.90
CA GLY A 73 0.35 0.62 -13.74
C GLY A 73 1.57 -0.19 -13.29
N GLU A 74 2.06 0.04 -12.07
CA GLU A 74 3.12 -0.78 -11.45
C GLU A 74 2.53 -1.79 -10.46
N GLY A 75 3.30 -2.83 -10.16
CA GLY A 75 2.89 -3.97 -9.35
C GLY A 75 4.04 -4.52 -8.49
N TRP A 76 3.82 -5.64 -7.81
CA TRP A 76 4.87 -6.38 -7.10
C TRP A 76 6.06 -6.69 -8.01
N LEU A 77 5.82 -7.09 -9.26
CA LEU A 77 6.87 -7.33 -10.26
C LEU A 77 7.80 -6.12 -10.43
N HIS A 78 7.24 -4.91 -10.39
CA HIS A 78 7.95 -3.66 -10.60
C HIS A 78 8.62 -3.15 -9.32
N MET A 79 7.99 -3.37 -8.17
CA MET A 79 8.46 -2.87 -6.87
C MET A 79 9.53 -3.74 -6.23
N ALA A 80 9.50 -5.06 -6.47
CA ALA A 80 10.49 -6.00 -5.94
C ALA A 80 11.95 -5.62 -6.25
N PRO A 81 12.34 -5.26 -7.49
CA PRO A 81 13.72 -4.84 -7.77
C PRO A 81 14.08 -3.44 -7.23
N LEU A 82 13.11 -2.63 -6.81
CA LEU A 82 13.34 -1.23 -6.38
C LEU A 82 13.41 -1.08 -4.86
N ILE A 83 12.73 -1.96 -4.11
CA ILE A 83 12.50 -1.76 -2.68
C ILE A 83 13.79 -1.75 -1.85
N GLY A 84 14.79 -2.55 -2.21
CA GLY A 84 16.05 -2.62 -1.47
C GLY A 84 16.77 -1.26 -1.42
N GLU A 85 16.90 -0.58 -2.56
CA GLU A 85 17.53 0.74 -2.61
C GLU A 85 16.62 1.81 -1.99
N ALA A 86 15.31 1.74 -2.20
CA ALA A 86 14.37 2.67 -1.57
C ALA A 86 14.46 2.62 -0.04
N VAL A 87 14.41 1.42 0.55
CA VAL A 87 14.54 1.22 2.00
C VAL A 87 15.88 1.77 2.51
N ARG A 88 16.97 1.49 1.80
CA ARG A 88 18.32 1.91 2.21
C ARG A 88 18.50 3.43 2.17
N SER A 89 18.17 4.06 1.04
CA SER A 89 18.34 5.49 0.81
C SER A 89 17.41 6.34 1.67
N CYS A 90 16.15 5.91 1.81
CA CYS A 90 15.13 6.63 2.56
C CYS A 90 15.08 6.25 4.05
N ARG A 91 15.85 5.22 4.46
CA ARG A 91 15.91 4.67 5.82
C ARG A 91 14.53 4.23 6.34
N ALA A 92 13.75 3.55 5.50
CA ALA A 92 12.40 3.14 5.86
C ALA A 92 12.40 2.16 7.04
N ASP A 93 11.51 2.40 8.01
CA ASP A 93 11.32 1.55 9.19
C ASP A 93 10.06 0.69 9.07
N VAL A 94 9.02 1.21 8.41
CA VAL A 94 7.73 0.53 8.18
C VAL A 94 7.34 0.69 6.71
N LEU A 95 7.01 -0.41 6.04
CA LEU A 95 6.44 -0.41 4.69
C LEU A 95 4.93 -0.65 4.79
N LEU A 96 4.15 0.21 4.14
CA LEU A 96 2.69 0.05 3.99
C LEU A 96 2.43 -0.26 2.51
N VAL A 97 2.13 -1.52 2.18
CA VAL A 97 2.15 -2.01 0.80
C VAL A 97 0.74 -2.36 0.32
N SER A 98 0.30 -1.72 -0.78
CA SER A 98 -0.94 -2.02 -1.48
C SER A 98 -0.64 -2.24 -2.96
N LEU A 99 -0.55 -3.52 -3.37
CA LEU A 99 -0.12 -3.97 -4.70
C LEU A 99 -0.78 -5.31 -5.04
N GLY A 100 -0.80 -5.65 -6.33
CA GLY A 100 -1.25 -6.95 -6.84
C GLY A 100 -2.36 -6.84 -7.88
N LEU A 101 -3.17 -5.78 -7.83
CA LEU A 101 -4.24 -5.54 -8.80
C LEU A 101 -3.69 -5.50 -10.23
N ILE A 102 -2.64 -4.70 -10.42
CA ILE A 102 -2.03 -4.52 -11.74
C ILE A 102 -1.27 -5.78 -12.18
N ASP A 103 -0.57 -6.45 -11.27
CA ASP A 103 0.14 -7.72 -11.54
C ASP A 103 -0.80 -8.74 -12.18
N LEU A 104 -1.90 -9.05 -11.48
CA LEU A 104 -2.90 -10.02 -11.94
C LEU A 104 -3.64 -9.54 -13.18
N GLY A 105 -3.73 -8.22 -13.36
CA GLY A 105 -4.44 -7.63 -14.47
C GLY A 105 -3.70 -7.70 -15.79
N PHE A 106 -2.36 -7.67 -15.74
CA PHE A 106 -1.55 -7.33 -16.91
C PHE A 106 -0.20 -8.08 -17.03
N TYR A 107 0.35 -8.64 -15.95
CA TYR A 107 1.76 -9.05 -15.94
C TYR A 107 2.01 -10.49 -15.48
N THR A 108 1.35 -10.94 -14.43
CA THR A 108 1.64 -12.22 -13.77
C THR A 108 0.37 -12.89 -13.27
N ASN A 109 0.42 -14.22 -13.09
CA ASN A 109 -0.63 -14.94 -12.37
C ASN A 109 -0.42 -14.87 -10.84
N ALA A 110 -1.32 -15.46 -10.07
CA ALA A 110 -1.28 -15.47 -8.61
C ALA A 110 0.02 -16.04 -8.03
N GLU A 111 0.50 -17.18 -8.54
CA GLU A 111 1.74 -17.82 -8.09
C GLU A 111 2.97 -16.94 -8.35
N GLN A 112 3.12 -16.41 -9.57
CA GLN A 112 4.22 -15.52 -9.93
C GLN A 112 4.18 -14.22 -9.12
N THR A 113 2.99 -13.68 -8.86
CA THR A 113 2.84 -12.48 -8.02
C THR A 113 3.30 -12.77 -6.59
N ALA A 114 2.98 -13.94 -6.04
CA ALA A 114 3.46 -14.36 -4.72
C ALA A 114 4.99 -14.59 -4.68
N GLU A 115 5.61 -15.03 -5.78
CA GLU A 115 7.07 -15.07 -5.89
C GLU A 115 7.68 -13.67 -5.82
N ASN A 116 7.07 -12.68 -6.49
CA ASN A 116 7.50 -11.29 -6.42
C ASN A 116 7.36 -10.69 -5.01
N VAL A 117 6.30 -11.05 -4.26
CA VAL A 117 6.15 -10.69 -2.84
C VAL A 117 7.34 -11.18 -2.01
N ARG A 118 7.77 -12.45 -2.22
CA ARG A 118 8.92 -13.03 -1.49
C ARG A 118 10.22 -12.32 -1.85
N ALA A 119 10.43 -12.03 -3.14
CA ALA A 119 11.59 -11.27 -3.59
C ALA A 119 11.62 -9.86 -2.99
N PHE A 120 10.48 -9.15 -3.00
CA PHE A 120 10.33 -7.84 -2.38
C PHE A 120 10.71 -7.86 -0.89
N ALA A 121 10.16 -8.81 -0.12
CA ALA A 121 10.44 -8.92 1.31
C ALA A 121 11.92 -9.22 1.59
N ALA A 122 12.54 -10.08 0.79
CA ALA A 122 13.96 -10.40 0.90
C ALA A 122 14.85 -9.18 0.64
N GLU A 123 14.57 -8.41 -0.42
CA GLU A 123 15.32 -7.20 -0.76
C GLU A 123 15.15 -6.09 0.30
N ALA A 124 13.92 -5.91 0.82
CA ALA A 124 13.65 -4.97 1.90
C ALA A 124 14.47 -5.34 3.16
N ARG A 125 14.51 -6.61 3.55
CA ARG A 125 15.28 -7.11 4.70
C ARG A 125 16.79 -7.06 4.47
N ALA A 126 17.25 -7.26 3.23
CA ALA A 126 18.66 -7.09 2.88
C ALA A 126 19.12 -5.63 3.05
N ALA A 127 18.23 -4.66 2.84
CA ALA A 127 18.48 -3.25 3.06
C ALA A 127 18.37 -2.83 4.53
N ASN A 128 17.34 -3.31 5.24
CA ASN A 128 17.13 -3.09 6.66
C ASN A 128 16.58 -4.36 7.31
N ARG A 129 17.43 -5.07 8.07
CA ARG A 129 17.05 -6.32 8.77
C ARG A 129 15.97 -6.14 9.84
N ARG A 130 15.59 -4.89 10.17
CA ARG A 130 14.54 -4.55 11.14
C ARG A 130 13.31 -3.89 10.51
N VAL A 131 13.23 -3.85 9.18
CA VAL A 131 12.06 -3.26 8.50
C VAL A 131 10.80 -4.03 8.88
N ARG A 132 9.74 -3.32 9.20
CA ARG A 132 8.42 -3.90 9.45
C ARG A 132 7.56 -3.70 8.21
N MET A 133 6.66 -4.63 7.92
CA MET A 133 5.85 -4.59 6.71
C MET A 133 4.39 -4.87 7.03
N VAL A 134 3.49 -4.08 6.46
CA VAL A 134 2.05 -4.36 6.43
C VAL A 134 1.63 -4.47 4.99
N TRP A 135 1.02 -5.59 4.62
CA TRP A 135 0.54 -5.87 3.27
C TRP A 135 -0.98 -5.86 3.25
N LEU A 136 -1.56 -5.02 2.40
CA LEU A 136 -2.99 -5.02 2.13
C LEU A 136 -3.28 -6.03 1.01
N PRO A 137 -4.22 -6.98 1.21
CA PRO A 137 -4.75 -7.79 0.12
C PRO A 137 -5.26 -6.93 -1.04
N VAL A 138 -5.34 -7.50 -2.23
CA VAL A 138 -5.96 -6.82 -3.38
C VAL A 138 -7.39 -6.46 -3.02
N THR A 139 -7.70 -5.17 -3.07
CA THR A 139 -9.01 -4.62 -2.72
C THR A 139 -10.08 -5.06 -3.72
N PRO A 140 -11.36 -5.15 -3.28
CA PRO A 140 -12.48 -5.37 -4.19
C PRO A 140 -12.46 -4.36 -5.34
N ASN A 141 -12.67 -4.85 -6.57
CA ASN A 141 -12.66 -4.03 -7.77
C ASN A 141 -13.66 -4.55 -8.82
N VAL A 142 -14.12 -3.66 -9.70
CA VAL A 142 -15.16 -3.92 -10.70
C VAL A 142 -14.76 -4.98 -11.72
N ARG A 143 -13.46 -5.12 -12.05
CA ARG A 143 -13.01 -6.15 -12.98
C ARG A 143 -13.31 -7.54 -12.43
N ALA A 144 -13.04 -7.78 -11.14
CA ALA A 144 -13.36 -9.05 -10.49
C ALA A 144 -14.87 -9.35 -10.41
N GLN A 145 -15.76 -8.36 -10.52
CA GLN A 145 -17.20 -8.60 -10.63
C GLN A 145 -17.62 -9.09 -12.03
N SER A 146 -16.91 -8.63 -13.06
CA SER A 146 -17.27 -8.88 -14.48
C SER A 146 -16.47 -10.00 -15.15
N ASP A 147 -15.30 -10.34 -14.61
CA ASP A 147 -14.37 -11.35 -15.14
C ASP A 147 -14.10 -12.44 -14.08
N PRO A 148 -14.81 -13.58 -14.13
CA PRO A 148 -14.64 -14.67 -13.17
C PRO A 148 -13.24 -15.29 -13.15
N ALA A 149 -12.51 -15.26 -14.28
CA ALA A 149 -11.16 -15.82 -14.32
C ALA A 149 -10.19 -14.91 -13.57
N PHE A 150 -10.28 -13.60 -13.79
CA PHE A 150 -9.54 -12.61 -13.01
C PHE A 150 -9.92 -12.65 -11.53
N ALA A 151 -11.21 -12.80 -11.20
CA ALA A 151 -11.66 -12.94 -9.82
C ALA A 151 -11.05 -14.15 -9.11
N ALA A 152 -10.92 -15.28 -9.81
CA ALA A 152 -10.27 -16.48 -9.29
C ALA A 152 -8.77 -16.24 -9.02
N GLU A 153 -8.07 -15.54 -9.92
CA GLU A 153 -6.67 -15.14 -9.71
C GLU A 153 -6.50 -14.21 -8.50
N VAL A 154 -7.40 -13.22 -8.33
CA VAL A 154 -7.40 -12.33 -7.16
C VAL A 154 -7.62 -13.11 -5.86
N ALA A 155 -8.61 -13.99 -5.81
CA ALA A 155 -8.88 -14.82 -4.63
C ALA A 155 -7.67 -15.71 -4.31
N ARG A 156 -7.13 -16.38 -5.33
CA ARG A 156 -5.95 -17.24 -5.22
C ARG A 156 -4.72 -16.48 -4.73
N PHE A 157 -4.48 -15.27 -5.25
CA PHE A 157 -3.37 -14.43 -4.83
C PHE A 157 -3.54 -13.97 -3.39
N ASN A 158 -4.72 -13.51 -2.97
CA ASN A 158 -4.94 -13.07 -1.60
C ASN A 158 -4.74 -14.22 -0.59
N GLU A 159 -5.11 -15.45 -0.92
CA GLU A 159 -4.76 -16.64 -0.13
C GLU A 159 -3.23 -16.87 -0.06
N LEU A 160 -2.54 -16.76 -1.19
CA LEU A 160 -1.08 -16.89 -1.25
C LEU A 160 -0.35 -15.79 -0.50
N LEU A 161 -0.85 -14.55 -0.55
CA LEU A 161 -0.32 -13.41 0.18
C LEU A 161 -0.43 -13.65 1.68
N ALA A 162 -1.58 -14.14 2.16
CA ALA A 162 -1.78 -14.47 3.57
C ALA A 162 -0.83 -15.58 4.03
N LYS A 163 -0.70 -16.67 3.25
CA LYS A 163 0.26 -17.73 3.53
C LYS A 163 1.70 -17.20 3.54
N THR A 164 2.06 -16.36 2.57
CA THR A 164 3.40 -15.80 2.43
C THR A 164 3.74 -14.85 3.58
N ALA A 165 2.78 -14.05 4.05
CA ALA A 165 2.95 -13.22 5.24
C ALA A 165 3.26 -14.09 6.47
N ALA A 166 2.48 -15.15 6.70
CA ALA A 166 2.71 -16.08 7.80
C ALA A 166 4.05 -16.85 7.68
N ASP A 167 4.43 -17.27 6.48
CA ASP A 167 5.70 -17.98 6.22
C ASP A 167 6.92 -17.07 6.48
N LEU A 168 6.79 -15.77 6.22
CA LEU A 168 7.89 -14.82 6.29
C LEU A 168 7.94 -14.04 7.60
N ASP A 169 6.87 -14.00 8.39
CA ASP A 169 6.82 -13.28 9.66
C ASP A 169 7.91 -13.78 10.62
N GLU A 170 8.65 -12.84 11.20
CA GLU A 170 9.68 -13.13 12.20
C GLU A 170 9.83 -11.96 13.18
N PRO A 171 10.18 -12.20 14.45
CA PRO A 171 10.26 -11.13 15.47
C PRO A 171 11.22 -9.98 15.12
N GLY A 172 12.26 -10.25 14.33
CA GLY A 172 13.24 -9.25 13.93
C GLY A 172 12.75 -8.29 12.83
N SER A 173 11.78 -8.71 12.02
CA SER A 173 11.27 -7.98 10.85
C SER A 173 9.84 -8.44 10.57
N PRO A 174 8.87 -8.10 11.44
CA PRO A 174 7.52 -8.65 11.36
C PRO A 174 6.78 -8.25 10.08
N VAL A 175 5.94 -9.16 9.61
CA VAL A 175 5.04 -8.97 8.46
C VAL A 175 3.61 -9.16 8.92
N LEU A 176 2.79 -8.15 8.71
CA LEU A 176 1.35 -8.22 8.94
C LEU A 176 0.61 -8.27 7.61
N LEU A 177 -0.42 -9.10 7.55
CA LEU A 177 -1.47 -8.98 6.55
C LEU A 177 -2.57 -8.10 7.13
N ALA A 178 -2.85 -6.95 6.51
CA ALA A 178 -4.00 -6.14 6.89
C ALA A 178 -5.30 -6.83 6.48
N SER A 179 -6.36 -6.61 7.25
CA SER A 179 -7.70 -7.08 6.90
C SER A 179 -8.29 -6.16 5.83
N SER A 180 -8.89 -6.75 4.79
CA SER A 180 -9.76 -5.98 3.90
C SER A 180 -10.93 -5.42 4.74
N PRO A 181 -11.24 -4.12 4.67
CA PRO A 181 -12.34 -3.54 5.45
C PRO A 181 -13.65 -4.30 5.12
N PRO A 182 -14.34 -4.91 6.11
CA PRO A 182 -15.56 -5.67 5.84
C PRO A 182 -16.67 -4.83 5.21
N SER A 183 -16.61 -3.50 5.41
CA SER A 183 -17.53 -2.52 4.85
C SER A 183 -17.09 -1.94 3.51
N TYR A 184 -16.01 -2.43 2.89
CA TYR A 184 -15.55 -1.93 1.59
C TYR A 184 -16.54 -2.33 0.50
N ASP A 185 -17.19 -1.35 -0.10
CA ASP A 185 -18.21 -1.46 -1.14
C ASP A 185 -17.71 -0.76 -2.39
N ILE A 186 -17.60 -1.48 -3.50
CA ILE A 186 -17.01 -0.96 -4.74
C ILE A 186 -17.80 0.24 -5.25
N ASP A 187 -19.12 0.21 -5.18
CA ASP A 187 -19.97 1.26 -5.75
C ASP A 187 -19.99 2.51 -4.86
N ALA A 188 -19.85 2.35 -3.55
CA ALA A 188 -19.86 3.45 -2.58
C ALA A 188 -18.46 4.04 -2.31
N ASP A 189 -17.40 3.25 -2.42
CA ASP A 189 -16.05 3.61 -1.98
C ASP A 189 -15.06 3.86 -3.12
N THR A 190 -15.48 3.71 -4.37
CA THR A 190 -14.66 4.03 -5.55
C THR A 190 -15.37 5.04 -6.44
N TYR A 191 -14.61 5.73 -7.31
CA TYR A 191 -15.20 6.64 -8.30
C TYR A 191 -15.34 6.02 -9.70
N ASP A 192 -14.65 4.90 -9.97
CA ASP A 192 -14.67 4.21 -11.27
C ASP A 192 -14.73 2.68 -11.15
N GLY A 193 -15.02 2.16 -9.96
CA GLY A 193 -15.02 0.73 -9.67
C GLY A 193 -13.65 0.18 -9.25
N THR A 194 -12.59 0.99 -9.26
CA THR A 194 -11.23 0.56 -8.88
C THR A 194 -10.56 1.52 -7.92
N HIS A 195 -10.51 2.81 -8.27
CA HIS A 195 -9.79 3.81 -7.50
C HIS A 195 -10.65 4.37 -6.37
N PRO A 196 -10.11 4.44 -5.14
CA PRO A 196 -10.86 4.87 -3.98
C PRO A 196 -11.34 6.33 -4.12
N ASN A 197 -12.56 6.59 -3.68
CA ASN A 197 -13.05 7.94 -3.43
C ASN A 197 -12.77 8.34 -1.97
N ASP A 198 -13.25 9.50 -1.51
CA ASP A 198 -13.01 9.96 -0.14
C ASP A 198 -13.31 8.90 0.95
N SER A 199 -14.38 8.12 0.82
CA SER A 199 -14.69 7.06 1.80
C SER A 199 -13.74 5.87 1.67
N GLY A 200 -13.44 5.42 0.45
CA GLY A 200 -12.47 4.35 0.20
C GLY A 200 -11.08 4.66 0.72
N GLU A 201 -10.63 5.91 0.60
CA GLU A 201 -9.33 6.36 1.11
C GLU A 201 -9.24 6.25 2.64
N HIS A 202 -10.33 6.57 3.35
CA HIS A 202 -10.41 6.36 4.80
C HIS A 202 -10.37 4.86 5.16
N LYS A 203 -11.09 4.01 4.41
CA LYS A 203 -11.14 2.56 4.69
C LYS A 203 -9.78 1.89 4.45
N ILE A 204 -9.03 2.30 3.43
CA ILE A 204 -7.67 1.80 3.18
C ILE A 204 -6.73 2.24 4.31
N ALA A 205 -6.78 3.51 4.73
CA ALA A 205 -5.98 3.99 5.86
C ALA A 205 -6.32 3.26 7.17
N ALA A 206 -7.62 3.03 7.42
CA ALA A 206 -8.10 2.28 8.57
C ALA A 206 -7.54 0.85 8.59
N ALA A 207 -7.52 0.16 7.46
CA ALA A 207 -6.98 -1.20 7.37
C ALA A 207 -5.49 -1.28 7.82
N PHE A 208 -4.67 -0.32 7.39
CA PHE A 208 -3.28 -0.24 7.81
C PHE A 208 -3.13 0.13 9.29
N ALA A 209 -3.88 1.14 9.76
CA ALA A 209 -3.84 1.61 11.14
C ALA A 209 -4.26 0.50 12.12
N GLU A 210 -5.38 -0.16 11.86
CA GLU A 210 -5.90 -1.26 12.70
C GLU A 210 -4.92 -2.44 12.77
N ALA A 211 -4.32 -2.83 11.64
CA ALA A 211 -3.32 -3.90 11.63
C ALA A 211 -2.13 -3.56 12.55
N MET A 212 -1.61 -2.33 12.46
CA MET A 212 -0.48 -1.89 13.28
C MET A 212 -0.85 -1.72 14.75
N TYR A 213 -2.03 -1.17 15.05
CA TYR A 213 -2.51 -1.02 16.41
C TYR A 213 -2.67 -2.39 17.08
N GLN A 214 -3.41 -3.31 16.46
CA GLN A 214 -3.74 -4.60 17.05
C GLN A 214 -2.51 -5.50 17.29
N ALA A 215 -1.53 -5.47 16.39
CA ALA A 215 -0.38 -6.38 16.47
C ALA A 215 0.88 -5.75 17.05
N TRP A 216 1.08 -4.44 16.90
CA TRP A 216 2.32 -3.76 17.33
C TRP A 216 2.09 -2.68 18.40
N ASP A 217 0.85 -2.46 18.85
CA ASP A 217 0.50 -1.38 19.79
C ASP A 217 1.00 -0.01 19.27
N LEU A 218 0.89 0.19 17.94
CA LEU A 218 1.36 1.38 17.26
C LEU A 218 0.18 2.23 16.82
N GLY A 219 0.05 3.41 17.43
CA GLY A 219 -1.08 4.30 17.20
C GLY A 219 -2.24 3.96 18.14
N GLU A 220 -3.45 4.14 17.66
CA GLU A 220 -4.73 3.94 18.35
C GLU A 220 -5.73 3.37 17.33
N PRO A 221 -6.94 2.94 17.74
CA PRO A 221 -8.00 2.61 16.78
C PRO A 221 -8.23 3.74 15.77
N TYR A 222 -8.58 3.39 14.54
CA TYR A 222 -8.76 4.39 13.49
C TYR A 222 -10.05 5.19 13.69
N GLU A 223 -9.92 6.51 13.73
CA GLU A 223 -11.03 7.48 13.75
C GLU A 223 -10.89 8.41 12.55
N GLU A 224 -11.98 8.57 11.79
CA GLU A 224 -12.04 9.47 10.61
C GLU A 224 -11.80 10.94 11.00
#